data_AF-A0A528MZS4-F1
#
_entry.id   AF-A0A528MZS4-F1
#
_cell.length_a   1.000
_cell.length_b   1.000
_cell.length_c   1.000
_cell.angle_alpha   90.00
_cell.angle_beta   90.00
_cell.angle_gamma   90.00
#
_symmetry.space_group_name_H-M   'P 1'
#
loop_
_entity.id
_entity.type
_entity.pdbx_description
1 polymer ?
#
loop_
_entity_poly.entity_id
_entity_poly.type
_entity_poly.pdbx_seq_one_letter_code
_entity_poly.pdbx_strand_id
1 'polypeptide(L)' 'FAVASNTANFVISEIIRFGRVRRAFIGVSADTTNLPRRAALLSQVSSSTAVRLRSIETNSPAARAGLKEGDI' A
#
# COMPACT_ATOMS: atom_id res chain seq x y z
N PHE A 1 24.72 3.60 4.02
CA PHE A 1 23.35 3.80 3.52
C PHE A 1 23.39 4.70 2.30
N ALA A 2 22.62 4.38 1.27
CA ALA A 2 22.51 5.20 0.06
C ALA A 2 21.04 5.37 -0.31
N VAL A 3 20.69 6.51 -0.92
CA VAL A 3 19.35 6.78 -1.44
C VAL A 3 19.29 6.23 -2.86
N ALA A 4 18.25 5.44 -3.17
CA ALA A 4 18.05 4.91 -4.52
C ALA A 4 17.74 6.03 -5.52
N SER A 5 18.32 5.95 -6.72
CA SER A 5 18.20 6.99 -7.76
C SER A 5 16.75 7.29 -8.17
N ASN A 6 15.88 6.27 -8.14
CA ASN A 6 14.45 6.46 -8.42
C ASN A 6 13.76 7.38 -7.38
N THR A 7 14.16 7.30 -6.11
CA THR A 7 13.64 8.17 -5.06
C THR A 7 14.18 9.60 -5.24
N ALA A 8 15.46 9.75 -5.60
CA ALA A 8 16.04 11.06 -5.87
C ALA A 8 15.33 11.76 -7.05
N ASN A 9 15.12 11.05 -8.16
CA ASN A 9 14.41 11.55 -9.32
C ASN A 9 12.97 11.98 -8.98
N PHE A 10 12.25 11.15 -8.20
CA PHE A 10 10.91 11.48 -7.73
C PHE A 10 10.90 12.78 -6.89
N VAL A 11 11.80 12.90 -5.92
CA VAL A 11 11.89 14.08 -5.04
C VAL A 11 12.21 15.35 -5.82
N ILE A 12 13.17 15.30 -6.75
CA ILE A 12 13.52 16.46 -7.58
C ILE A 12 12.33 16.92 -8.42
N SER A 13 11.63 15.97 -9.05
CA SER A 13 10.46 16.29 -9.88
C SER A 13 9.33 16.96 -9.09
N GLU A 14 9.07 16.50 -7.85
CA GLU A 14 8.10 17.11 -6.94
C GLU A 14 8.50 18.52 -6.51
N ILE A 15 9.77 18.74 -6.17
CA ILE A 15 10.26 20.07 -5.74
C ILE A 15 10.17 21.07 -6.89
N ILE A 16 10.63 20.71 -8.09
CA ILE A 16 10.56 21.58 -9.27
C ILE A 16 9.10 21.96 -9.58
N ARG A 17 8.17 21.01 -9.47
CA ARG A 17 6.77 21.22 -9.85
C ARG A 17 5.94 21.91 -8.76
N PHE A 18 6.18 21.62 -7.49
CA PHE A 18 5.29 22.00 -6.39
C PHE A 18 5.99 22.72 -5.23
N GLY A 19 7.31 22.92 -5.29
CA GLY A 19 8.11 23.55 -4.22
C GLY A 19 8.28 22.69 -2.96
N ARG A 20 7.70 21.49 -2.92
CA ARG A 20 7.77 20.54 -1.80
C ARG A 20 7.41 19.13 -2.27
N VAL A 21 7.81 18.12 -1.50
CA VAL A 21 7.41 16.73 -1.75
C VAL A 21 6.04 16.45 -1.18
N ARG A 22 5.10 15.95 -2.00
CA ARG A 22 3.80 15.46 -1.56
C ARG A 22 3.76 13.94 -1.70
N ARG A 23 3.84 13.22 -0.57
CA ARG A 23 3.65 11.77 -0.58
C ARG A 23 2.16 11.43 -0.60
N ALA A 24 1.77 10.57 -1.53
CA ALA A 24 0.47 9.93 -1.49
C ALA A 24 0.40 8.99 -0.28
N PHE A 25 -0.81 8.83 0.26
CA PHE A 25 -1.11 7.87 1.32
C PHE A 25 -2.40 7.13 0.97
N ILE A 26 -2.55 5.92 1.52
CA ILE A 26 -3.71 5.06 1.28
C ILE A 26 -4.72 5.19 2.43
N GLY A 27 -4.23 5.22 3.68
CA GLY A 27 -5.05 5.32 4.90
C GLY A 27 -5.50 3.97 5.45
N VAL A 28 -4.59 2.98 5.48
CA VAL A 28 -4.82 1.65 6.05
C VAL A 28 -3.75 1.28 7.05
N SER A 29 -4.13 0.51 8.07
CA SER A 29 -3.18 -0.30 8.86
C SER A 29 -3.34 -1.75 8.45
N ALA A 30 -2.24 -2.48 8.25
CA ALA A 30 -2.28 -3.85 7.78
C ALA A 30 -1.13 -4.70 8.35
N ASP A 31 -1.36 -6.00 8.43
CA ASP A 31 -0.35 -6.99 8.80
C ASP A 31 -0.11 -8.00 7.66
N THR A 32 1.14 -8.48 7.55
CA THR A 32 1.45 -9.60 6.65
C THR A 32 1.01 -10.89 7.32
N THR A 33 0.13 -11.65 6.66
CA THR A 33 -0.39 -12.94 7.13
C THR A 33 0.00 -14.06 6.17
N ASN A 34 0.13 -15.28 6.70
CA ASN A 34 0.21 -16.47 5.86
C ASN A 34 -1.09 -16.63 5.07
N LEU A 35 -0.96 -16.92 3.77
CA LEU A 35 -2.07 -17.19 2.87
C LEU A 35 -2.18 -18.72 2.69
N PRO A 36 -3.27 -19.35 3.17
CA PRO A 36 -3.48 -20.79 2.99
C PRO A 36 -3.45 -21.17 1.51
N ARG A 37 -2.79 -22.30 1.18
CA ARG A 37 -2.62 -22.74 -0.22
C ARG A 37 -3.93 -22.83 -1.00
N ARG A 38 -5.03 -23.24 -0.34
CA ARG A 38 -6.36 -23.28 -0.97
C ARG A 38 -6.85 -21.89 -1.39
N ALA A 39 -6.66 -20.88 -0.55
CA ALA A 39 -7.04 -19.50 -0.86
C ALA A 39 -6.17 -18.92 -1.98
N ALA A 40 -4.84 -19.16 -1.92
CA ALA A 40 -3.93 -18.75 -2.98
C ALA A 40 -4.31 -19.33 -4.35
N LEU A 41 -4.67 -20.62 -4.41
CA LEU A 41 -5.13 -21.27 -5.64
C LEU A 41 -6.45 -20.69 -6.16
N LEU A 42 -7.43 -20.43 -5.28
CA LEU A 42 -8.71 -19.83 -5.66
C LEU A 42 -8.54 -18.40 -6.18
N SER A 43 -7.62 -17.63 -5.60
CA SER A 43 -7.29 -16.27 -6.01
C SER A 43 -6.26 -16.21 -7.15
N GLN A 44 -5.80 -17.36 -7.66
CA GLN A 44 -4.79 -17.47 -8.72
C GLN A 44 -3.46 -16.75 -8.41
N VAL A 45 -3.06 -16.71 -7.12
CA VAL A 45 -1.83 -16.08 -6.65
C VAL A 45 -0.81 -17.16 -6.25
N SER A 46 0.46 -16.95 -6.58
CA SER A 46 1.57 -17.85 -6.22
C SER A 46 2.20 -17.56 -4.86
N SER A 47 1.89 -16.41 -4.27
CA SER A 47 2.40 -15.96 -2.97
C SER A 47 1.89 -16.83 -1.82
N SER A 48 2.78 -17.15 -0.87
CA SER A 48 2.44 -17.82 0.39
C SER A 48 2.01 -16.84 1.50
N THR A 49 2.11 -15.53 1.24
CA THR A 49 1.73 -14.48 2.18
C THR A 49 0.79 -13.47 1.52
N ALA A 50 -0.03 -12.82 2.32
CA ALA A 50 -0.90 -11.74 1.90
C ALA A 50 -0.91 -10.60 2.94
N VAL A 51 -1.53 -9.48 2.60
CA VAL A 51 -1.66 -8.32 3.49
C VAL A 51 -3.10 -8.26 3.95
N ARG A 52 -3.36 -8.39 5.25
CA ARG A 52 -4.72 -8.26 5.80
C ARG A 52 -4.92 -6.84 6.34
N LEU A 53 -6.01 -6.19 5.94
CA LEU A 53 -6.37 -4.88 6.47
C LEU A 53 -6.90 -5.00 7.91
N ARG A 54 -6.26 -4.27 8.83
CA ARG A 54 -6.58 -4.24 10.27
C ARG A 54 -7.43 -3.03 10.66
N SER A 55 -7.26 -1.92 9.96
CA SER A 55 -8.11 -0.75 10.14
C SER A 55 -8.03 0.15 8.92
N ILE A 56 -9.08 0.94 8.73
CA ILE A 56 -9.18 1.92 7.66
C ILE A 56 -9.44 3.27 8.30
N GLU A 57 -8.62 4.25 7.94
CA GLU A 57 -8.75 5.60 8.45
C GLU A 57 -10.01 6.26 7.85
N THR A 58 -10.80 6.91 8.69
CA THR A 58 -12.02 7.61 8.26
C THR A 58 -11.68 8.72 7.26
N ASN A 59 -12.50 8.90 6.21
CA ASN A 59 -12.29 9.88 5.13
C ASN A 59 -10.98 9.70 4.32
N SER A 60 -10.32 8.55 4.43
CA SER A 60 -9.13 8.23 3.65
C SER A 60 -9.46 7.81 2.20
N PRO A 61 -8.47 7.78 1.30
CA PRO A 61 -8.61 7.16 -0.02
C PRO A 61 -9.12 5.70 0.05
N ALA A 62 -8.62 4.91 1.01
CA ALA A 62 -9.08 3.54 1.23
C ALA A 62 -10.57 3.46 1.61
N ALA A 63 -11.03 4.33 2.51
CA ALA A 63 -12.44 4.39 2.89
C ALA A 63 -13.34 4.76 1.70
N ARG A 64 -12.93 5.73 0.89
CA ARG A 64 -13.66 6.13 -0.33
C ARG A 64 -13.65 5.05 -1.41
N ALA A 65 -12.61 4.22 -1.45
CA ALA A 65 -12.52 3.08 -2.35
C ALA A 65 -13.38 1.88 -1.91
N GLY A 66 -13.98 1.93 -0.71
CA GLY A 66 -14.86 0.87 -0.21
C GLY A 66 -14.12 -0.34 0.37
N LEU A 67 -12.82 -0.21 0.66
CA LEU A 67 -12.07 -1.22 1.39
C LEU A 67 -12.68 -1.44 2.77
N LYS A 68 -12.52 -2.64 3.31
CA LYS A 68 -13.04 -3.04 4.63
C LYS A 68 -11.98 -3.71 5.49
N GLU A 69 -12.17 -3.62 6.81
CA GLU A 69 -11.40 -4.42 7.75
C GLU A 69 -11.59 -5.90 7.46
N GLY A 70 -10.49 -6.65 7.41
CA GLY A 70 -10.48 -8.08 7.07
C GLY A 70 -10.25 -8.39 5.60
N ASP A 71 -10.26 -7.39 4.70
CA ASP A 71 -9.87 -7.58 3.30
C ASP A 71 -8.41 -8.08 3.20
N ILE A 72 -8.12 -8.89 2.18
CA ILE A 72 -6.84 -9.55 1.90
C ILE A 72 -6.46 -9.38 0.43
#